data_AF-A0A2D9CDQ7-F1
#
_entry.id   AF-A0A2D9CDQ7-F1
#
_cell.length_a   1.000
_cell.length_b   1.000
_cell.length_c   1.000
_cell.angle_alpha   90.00
_cell.angle_beta   90.00
_cell.angle_gamma   90.00
#
_symmetry.space_group_name_H-M   'P 1'
#
loop_
_entity.id
_entity.type
_entity.pdbx_description
1 polymer ?
#
loop_
_entity_poly.entity_id
_entity_poly.type
_entity_poly.pdbx_seq_one_letter_code
_entity_poly.pdbx_strand_id
1 'polypeptide(L)'
;MKSIYDFIVKPLGEKYNNKINIKNKELYLNTKIEGWKFVNRLAIVVETPLAFDIGIKKGDTVVIHQNVFRTFYNSKGVKKKSRSFFKEDLYFCALDQIYLYKNNSTWKPVGDRCFVMPIVNNDQFSNKKEKDLIGVLKYDNSSLNSLEITSGDLVGYTPNSEWEFLIEGQRLYCMKSNDIVIKYEYQGNEKEYNPSWARSG
;
A
#
# COMPACT_ATOMS: atom_id res chain seq x y z
N MET A 1 22.57 14.72 4.51
CA MET A 1 22.73 13.86 5.71
C MET A 1 22.27 12.48 5.30
N LYS A 2 23.15 11.48 5.33
CA LYS A 2 22.81 10.10 4.99
C LYS A 2 22.68 9.31 6.28
N SER A 3 21.54 8.64 6.49
CA SER A 3 21.42 7.67 7.58
C SER A 3 22.14 6.39 7.18
N ILE A 4 22.63 5.65 8.16
CA ILE A 4 23.32 4.38 7.91
C ILE A 4 22.29 3.34 7.43
N TYR A 5 21.14 3.26 8.10
CA TYR A 5 20.14 2.21 7.91
C TYR A 5 18.78 2.69 7.40
N ASP A 6 18.43 3.97 7.61
CA ASP A 6 17.09 4.47 7.30
C ASP A 6 17.04 5.30 6.00
N PHE A 7 15.93 5.17 5.27
CA PHE A 7 15.59 6.11 4.21
C PHE A 7 15.07 7.42 4.83
N ILE A 8 15.40 8.55 4.20
CA ILE A 8 14.77 9.82 4.54
C ILE A 8 13.68 10.08 3.53
N VAL A 9 12.43 10.16 3.98
CA VAL A 9 11.25 10.32 3.13
C VAL A 9 10.45 11.56 3.53
N LYS A 10 9.73 12.12 2.55
CA LYS A 10 8.75 13.20 2.76
C LYS A 10 7.38 12.75 2.24
N PRO A 11 6.26 13.16 2.85
CA PRO A 11 4.93 12.81 2.35
C PRO A 11 4.72 13.35 0.93
N LEU A 12 4.12 12.54 0.06
CA LEU A 12 3.68 12.96 -1.27
C LEU A 12 2.27 13.55 -1.16
N GLY A 13 2.16 14.88 -1.08
CA GLY A 13 0.88 15.59 -0.92
C GLY A 13 0.51 15.90 0.54
N GLU A 14 -0.78 15.98 0.85
CA GLU A 14 -1.25 16.18 2.23
C GLU A 14 -0.96 14.94 3.09
N LYS A 15 -0.68 15.13 4.39
CA LYS A 15 -0.38 14.00 5.32
C LYS A 15 -1.61 13.15 5.64
N TYR A 16 -2.80 13.67 5.37
CA TYR A 16 -4.07 13.01 5.63
C TYR A 16 -4.94 13.08 4.38
N ASN A 17 -5.49 11.93 3.98
CA ASN A 17 -6.45 11.83 2.88
C ASN A 17 -7.88 11.84 3.43
N ASN A 18 -8.20 12.83 4.26
CA ASN A 18 -9.50 12.92 4.94
C ASN A 18 -10.50 13.88 4.27
N LYS A 19 -10.17 14.44 3.10
CA LYS A 19 -11.03 15.35 2.35
C LYS A 19 -11.50 14.70 1.05
N ILE A 20 -12.80 14.79 0.76
CA ILE A 20 -13.37 14.52 -0.56
C ILE A 20 -14.10 15.76 -1.04
N ASN A 21 -13.84 16.18 -2.27
CA ASN A 21 -14.62 17.22 -2.95
C ASN A 21 -15.82 16.59 -3.66
N ILE A 22 -17.03 16.97 -3.26
CA ILE A 22 -18.27 16.61 -3.95
C ILE A 22 -19.00 17.90 -4.30
N LYS A 23 -19.24 18.16 -5.59
CA LYS A 23 -20.03 19.31 -6.09
C LYS A 23 -19.61 20.66 -5.47
N ASN A 24 -18.31 21.01 -5.57
CA ASN A 24 -17.73 22.25 -5.01
C ASN A 24 -17.87 22.42 -3.47
N LYS A 25 -18.14 21.36 -2.73
CA LYS A 25 -18.11 21.35 -1.26
C LYS A 25 -17.07 20.35 -0.75
N GLU A 26 -16.20 20.82 0.15
CA GLU A 26 -15.24 19.98 0.86
C GLU A 26 -15.95 19.18 1.95
N LEU A 27 -15.94 17.86 1.84
CA LEU A 27 -16.45 16.95 2.85
C LEU A 27 -15.27 16.32 3.60
N TYR A 28 -15.17 16.63 4.90
CA TYR A 28 -14.21 16.00 5.80
C TYR A 28 -14.75 14.65 6.24
N LEU A 29 -14.18 13.56 5.73
CA LEU A 29 -14.58 12.19 6.06
C LEU A 29 -14.28 11.81 7.50
N ASN A 30 -13.22 12.39 8.08
CA ASN A 30 -12.87 12.17 9.46
C ASN A 30 -12.12 13.37 10.03
N THR A 31 -12.60 13.86 11.16
CA THR A 31 -11.98 14.96 11.93
C THR A 31 -10.93 14.44 12.93
N LYS A 32 -10.91 13.12 13.20
CA LYS A 32 -9.94 12.50 14.11
C LYS A 32 -8.61 12.23 13.39
N ILE A 33 -7.59 13.00 13.76
CA ILE A 33 -6.19 12.88 13.32
C ILE A 33 -5.60 11.48 13.60
N GLU A 34 -6.17 10.74 14.55
CA GLU A 34 -5.66 9.45 15.00
C GLU A 34 -6.03 8.25 14.11
N GLY A 35 -6.98 8.44 13.18
CA GLY A 35 -7.45 7.36 12.32
C GLY A 35 -6.37 6.91 11.34
N TRP A 36 -5.74 5.77 11.61
CA TRP A 36 -4.69 5.18 10.77
C TRP A 36 -5.10 5.02 9.30
N LYS A 37 -6.39 4.77 9.05
CA LYS A 37 -6.98 4.60 7.71
C LYS A 37 -6.84 5.83 6.80
N PHE A 38 -6.70 7.02 7.37
CA PHE A 38 -6.62 8.28 6.61
C PHE A 38 -5.20 8.85 6.52
N VAL A 39 -4.20 8.16 7.09
CA VAL A 39 -2.81 8.61 7.01
C VAL A 39 -2.31 8.37 5.58
N ASN A 40 -1.72 9.38 4.97
CA ASN A 40 -1.08 9.23 3.67
C ASN A 40 0.03 8.17 3.78
N ARG A 41 0.05 7.22 2.86
CA ARG A 41 1.06 6.15 2.79
C ARG A 41 2.03 6.34 1.63
N LEU A 42 1.87 7.39 0.83
CA LEU A 42 2.76 7.72 -0.27
C LEU A 42 3.81 8.73 0.19
N ALA A 43 5.06 8.45 -0.15
CA ALA A 43 6.18 9.31 0.19
C ALA A 43 7.16 9.42 -0.98
N ILE A 44 7.92 10.52 -1.02
CA ILE A 44 9.05 10.71 -1.92
C ILE A 44 10.33 10.46 -1.14
N VAL A 45 11.25 9.70 -1.72
CA VAL A 45 12.58 9.46 -1.15
C VAL A 45 13.44 10.71 -1.32
N VAL A 46 13.87 11.29 -0.21
CA VAL A 46 14.78 12.45 -0.18
C VAL A 46 16.23 12.00 -0.10
N GLU A 47 16.51 10.91 0.61
CA GLU A 47 17.85 10.33 0.70
C GLU A 47 17.77 8.82 0.96
N THR A 48 18.71 8.07 0.38
CA THR A 48 18.84 6.63 0.57
C THR A 48 19.87 6.31 1.66
N PRO A 49 19.70 5.20 2.40
CA PRO A 49 20.67 4.76 3.38
C PRO A 49 21.98 4.33 2.70
N LEU A 50 23.07 4.32 3.47
CA LEU A 50 24.37 3.84 2.98
C LEU A 50 24.50 2.31 3.00
N ALA A 51 23.77 1.64 3.89
CA ALA A 51 23.93 0.19 4.11
C ALA A 51 23.24 -0.69 3.06
N PHE A 52 22.25 -0.17 2.31
CA PHE A 52 21.42 -0.99 1.43
C PHE A 52 21.28 -0.36 0.05
N ASP A 53 21.56 -1.13 -1.00
CA ASP A 53 21.22 -0.81 -2.38
C ASP A 53 20.19 -1.81 -2.91
N ILE A 54 18.92 -1.44 -2.77
CA ILE A 54 17.77 -2.25 -3.23
C ILE A 54 17.10 -1.64 -4.47
N GLY A 55 17.81 -0.77 -5.19
CA GLY A 55 17.31 -0.14 -6.42
C GLY A 55 16.30 1.01 -6.21
N ILE A 56 16.04 1.41 -4.97
CA ILE A 56 15.31 2.65 -4.63
C ILE A 56 16.27 3.82 -4.74
N LYS A 57 15.90 4.83 -5.52
CA LYS A 57 16.70 6.04 -5.73
C LYS A 57 16.06 7.27 -5.10
N LYS A 58 16.88 8.30 -4.90
CA LYS A 58 16.41 9.63 -4.51
C LYS A 58 15.46 10.17 -5.58
N GLY A 59 14.28 10.62 -5.13
CA GLY A 59 13.19 11.08 -6.00
C GLY A 59 12.10 10.04 -6.25
N ASP A 60 12.35 8.75 -5.97
CA ASP A 60 11.35 7.70 -6.19
C ASP A 60 10.16 7.86 -5.24
N THR A 61 8.99 7.42 -5.71
CA THR A 61 7.79 7.33 -4.87
C THR A 61 7.75 5.99 -4.16
N VAL A 62 7.48 5.98 -2.87
CA VAL A 62 7.39 4.77 -2.06
C VAL A 62 6.06 4.71 -1.31
N VAL A 63 5.55 3.49 -1.14
CA VAL A 63 4.41 3.19 -0.27
C VAL A 63 4.95 2.68 1.06
N ILE A 64 4.61 3.38 2.13
CA ILE A 64 5.16 3.14 3.47
C ILE A 64 4.10 2.72 4.48
N HIS A 65 4.57 2.21 5.60
CA HIS A 65 3.71 1.88 6.73
C HIS A 65 3.03 3.12 7.30
N GLN A 66 1.75 2.97 7.67
CA GLN A 66 0.91 4.03 8.23
C GLN A 66 1.48 4.72 9.48
N ASN A 67 2.37 4.05 10.23
CA ASN A 67 2.97 4.63 11.42
C ASN A 67 4.04 5.69 11.11
N VAL A 68 4.59 5.73 9.89
CA VAL A 68 5.69 6.65 9.57
C VAL A 68 5.23 8.11 9.63
N PHE A 69 4.07 8.45 9.06
CA PHE A 69 3.51 9.81 9.09
C PHE A 69 2.46 10.05 10.17
N ARG A 70 2.24 9.06 11.06
CA ARG A 70 1.20 9.15 12.08
C ARG A 70 1.47 10.28 13.06
N THR A 71 0.43 11.05 13.36
CA THR A 71 0.39 11.93 14.53
C THR A 71 -0.64 11.39 15.52
N PHE A 72 -0.29 11.35 16.80
CA PHE A 72 -1.15 10.79 17.84
C PHE A 72 -1.12 11.67 19.09
N TYR A 73 -2.16 11.59 19.93
CA TYR A 73 -2.14 12.22 21.23
C TYR A 73 -1.51 11.26 22.25
N ASN A 74 -0.63 11.77 23.10
CA ASN A 74 -0.17 11.00 24.25
C ASN A 74 -1.29 10.91 25.32
N SER A 75 -1.06 10.14 26.38
CA SER A 75 -2.01 10.01 27.51
C SER A 75 -2.35 11.34 28.21
N LYS A 76 -1.62 12.42 27.91
CA LYS A 76 -1.86 13.78 28.43
C LYS A 76 -2.56 14.70 27.42
N GLY A 77 -3.06 14.17 26.30
CA GLY A 77 -3.73 14.96 25.25
C GLY A 77 -2.79 15.85 24.42
N VAL A 78 -1.48 15.65 24.51
CA VAL A 78 -0.49 16.42 23.74
C VAL A 78 -0.21 15.74 22.41
N LYS A 79 -0.31 16.50 21.33
CA LYS A 79 -0.04 16.05 19.96
C LYS A 79 1.44 15.70 19.81
N LYS A 80 1.75 14.43 19.60
CA LYS A 80 3.09 13.92 19.28
C LYS A 80 3.13 13.36 17.86
N LYS A 81 4.24 13.63 17.18
CA LYS A 81 4.55 13.00 15.89
C LYS A 81 5.12 11.60 16.12
N SER A 82 5.07 10.76 15.09
CA SER A 82 5.69 9.44 15.08
C SER A 82 7.17 9.51 15.48
N ARG A 83 7.71 8.38 15.97
CA ARG A 83 9.15 8.22 16.21
C ARG A 83 9.98 8.47 14.95
N SER A 84 9.40 8.24 13.78
CA SER A 84 10.00 8.49 12.49
C SER A 84 10.20 9.97 12.18
N PHE A 85 9.52 10.90 12.85
CA PHE A 85 9.66 12.32 12.55
C PHE A 85 11.07 12.82 12.86
N PHE A 86 11.68 13.49 11.88
CA PHE A 86 13.00 14.11 12.01
C PHE A 86 12.90 15.63 12.10
N LYS A 87 12.80 16.34 10.98
CA LYS A 87 12.69 17.81 10.91
C LYS A 87 12.01 18.23 9.60
N GLU A 88 11.34 19.37 9.57
CA GLU A 88 10.84 19.99 8.32
C GLU A 88 10.06 19.02 7.40
N ASP A 89 9.23 18.16 8.02
CA ASP A 89 8.46 17.11 7.33
C ASP A 89 9.25 16.00 6.65
N LEU A 90 10.51 15.84 7.06
CA LEU A 90 11.32 14.66 6.82
C LEU A 90 11.09 13.62 7.90
N TYR A 91 11.04 12.36 7.47
CA TYR A 91 10.83 11.21 8.33
C TYR A 91 11.86 10.12 8.01
N PHE A 92 12.34 9.43 9.03
CA PHE A 92 13.10 8.21 8.90
C PHE A 92 12.16 7.03 8.65
N CYS A 93 12.43 6.30 7.57
CA CYS A 93 11.68 5.12 7.17
C CYS A 93 12.67 3.97 7.03
N ALA A 94 12.50 2.96 7.88
CA ALA A 94 13.30 1.75 7.79
C ALA A 94 12.84 0.90 6.58
N LEU A 95 13.72 0.05 6.06
CA LEU A 95 13.47 -0.76 4.87
C LEU A 95 12.23 -1.66 5.02
N ASP A 96 12.03 -2.24 6.20
CA ASP A 96 10.89 -3.09 6.54
C ASP A 96 9.55 -2.34 6.49
N GLN A 97 9.57 -1.01 6.63
CA GLN A 97 8.38 -0.16 6.56
C GLN A 97 8.01 0.25 5.14
N ILE A 98 8.84 -0.06 4.13
CA ILE A 98 8.55 0.22 2.72
C ILE A 98 7.96 -1.03 2.07
N TYR A 99 6.77 -0.91 1.49
CA TYR A 99 6.05 -2.02 0.88
C TYR A 99 6.21 -2.07 -0.64
N LEU A 100 6.12 -0.90 -1.29
CA LEU A 100 6.31 -0.72 -2.73
C LEU A 100 7.16 0.50 -3.00
N TYR A 101 7.84 0.49 -4.12
CA TYR A 101 8.50 1.66 -4.68
C TYR A 101 8.20 1.76 -6.17
N LYS A 102 8.17 2.99 -6.69
CA LYS A 102 7.92 3.29 -8.09
C LYS A 102 9.22 3.78 -8.72
N ASN A 103 9.73 3.01 -9.67
CA ASN A 103 10.91 3.36 -10.46
C ASN A 103 10.50 3.52 -11.93
N ASN A 104 10.76 4.69 -12.52
CA ASN A 104 10.49 5.00 -13.93
C ASN A 104 9.11 4.53 -14.43
N SER A 105 8.07 4.76 -13.62
CA SER A 105 6.66 4.41 -13.87
C SER A 105 6.20 3.00 -13.48
N THR A 106 7.10 2.09 -13.09
CA THR A 106 6.73 0.73 -12.66
C THR A 106 6.76 0.60 -11.13
N TRP A 107 5.72 0.01 -10.56
CA TRP A 107 5.66 -0.34 -9.14
C TRP A 107 6.35 -1.68 -8.91
N LYS A 108 7.21 -1.74 -7.91
CA LYS A 108 7.96 -2.94 -7.51
C LYS A 108 7.84 -3.15 -6.01
N PRO A 109 7.49 -4.37 -5.55
CA PRO A 109 7.43 -4.65 -4.12
C PRO A 109 8.82 -4.79 -3.53
N VAL A 110 8.92 -4.58 -2.23
CA VAL A 110 10.17 -4.72 -1.47
C VAL A 110 10.22 -6.10 -0.82
N GLY A 111 11.30 -6.84 -1.08
CA GLY A 111 11.53 -8.18 -0.52
C GLY A 111 10.54 -9.22 -1.03
N ASP A 112 10.13 -10.14 -0.16
CA ASP A 112 9.21 -11.24 -0.50
C ASP A 112 7.73 -10.83 -0.42
N ARG A 113 7.44 -9.55 -0.63
CA ARG A 113 6.07 -9.03 -0.62
C ARG A 113 5.49 -9.08 -2.02
N CYS A 114 4.19 -9.27 -2.11
CA CYS A 114 3.45 -9.25 -3.36
C CYS A 114 2.12 -8.51 -3.18
N PHE A 115 1.53 -8.10 -4.30
CA PHE A 115 0.26 -7.36 -4.28
C PHE A 115 -0.78 -8.05 -5.14
N VAL A 116 -1.90 -8.38 -4.52
CA VAL A 116 -3.03 -9.06 -5.15
C VAL A 116 -4.21 -8.12 -5.23
N MET A 117 -4.85 -8.05 -6.40
CA MET A 117 -6.09 -7.32 -6.59
C MET A 117 -7.27 -8.26 -6.36
N PRO A 118 -8.22 -7.94 -5.47
CA PRO A 118 -9.42 -8.76 -5.30
C PRO A 118 -10.21 -8.82 -6.61
N ILE A 119 -10.97 -9.89 -6.79
CA ILE A 119 -11.91 -10.04 -7.92
C ILE A 119 -13.36 -9.94 -7.44
N VAL A 120 -14.24 -9.54 -8.35
CA VAL A 120 -15.67 -9.41 -8.07
C VAL A 120 -16.25 -10.79 -7.78
N ASN A 121 -17.10 -10.86 -6.75
CA ASN A 121 -17.90 -12.06 -6.52
C ASN A 121 -19.11 -12.08 -7.45
N ASN A 122 -19.24 -13.14 -8.24
CA ASN A 122 -20.38 -13.36 -9.13
C ASN A 122 -21.45 -14.29 -8.54
N ASP A 123 -21.26 -14.76 -7.29
CA ASP A 123 -22.22 -15.63 -6.62
C ASP A 123 -23.48 -14.85 -6.20
N GLN A 124 -24.63 -15.23 -6.78
CA GLN A 124 -25.92 -14.61 -6.52
C GLN A 124 -26.45 -14.89 -5.10
N PHE A 125 -25.90 -15.90 -4.41
CA PHE A 125 -26.31 -16.27 -3.06
C PHE A 125 -25.42 -15.67 -1.97
N SER A 126 -24.36 -14.94 -2.36
CA SER A 126 -23.43 -14.32 -1.43
C SER A 126 -23.62 -12.81 -1.35
N ASN A 127 -23.65 -12.29 -0.13
CA ASN A 127 -23.67 -10.84 0.12
C ASN A 127 -22.28 -10.19 0.01
N LYS A 128 -21.22 -10.97 -0.24
CA LYS A 128 -19.86 -10.45 -0.35
C LYS A 128 -19.62 -9.91 -1.75
N LYS A 129 -19.07 -8.70 -1.83
CA LYS A 129 -18.73 -8.03 -3.09
C LYS A 129 -17.50 -8.61 -3.79
N GLU A 130 -16.63 -9.24 -3.03
CA GLU A 130 -15.35 -9.78 -3.47
C GLU A 130 -15.33 -11.29 -3.26
N LYS A 131 -14.68 -12.02 -4.17
CA LYS A 131 -14.48 -13.46 -4.00
C LYS A 131 -13.51 -13.68 -2.86
N ASP A 132 -13.88 -14.55 -1.92
CA ASP A 132 -13.04 -14.83 -0.77
C ASP A 132 -11.72 -15.48 -1.20
N LEU A 133 -10.61 -14.98 -0.65
CA LEU A 133 -9.27 -15.58 -0.72
C LEU A 133 -8.72 -15.78 -2.14
N ILE A 134 -9.29 -15.10 -3.15
CA ILE A 134 -8.89 -15.22 -4.55
C ILE A 134 -8.74 -13.83 -5.14
N GLY A 135 -7.67 -13.63 -5.91
CA GLY A 135 -7.44 -12.40 -6.64
C GLY A 135 -6.41 -12.54 -7.75
N VAL A 136 -6.20 -11.46 -8.49
CA VAL A 136 -5.20 -11.39 -9.57
C VAL A 136 -3.92 -10.79 -9.03
N LEU A 137 -2.78 -11.46 -9.22
CA LEU A 137 -1.48 -10.95 -8.83
C LEU A 137 -1.13 -9.72 -9.69
N LYS A 138 -0.97 -8.54 -9.08
CA LYS A 138 -0.63 -7.29 -9.78
C LYS A 138 0.85 -6.98 -9.76
N TYR A 139 1.48 -7.18 -8.62
CA TYR A 139 2.92 -6.97 -8.47
C TYR A 139 3.54 -8.24 -7.88
N ASP A 140 4.30 -8.93 -8.71
CA ASP A 140 5.09 -10.11 -8.35
C ASP A 140 6.44 -9.75 -7.72
N ASN A 141 7.15 -10.77 -7.27
CA ASN A 141 8.51 -10.67 -6.77
C ASN A 141 9.36 -11.84 -7.28
N SER A 142 10.67 -11.79 -7.03
CA SER A 142 11.60 -12.82 -7.47
C SER A 142 11.28 -14.22 -6.93
N SER A 143 10.75 -14.31 -5.70
CA SER A 143 10.37 -15.59 -5.09
C SER A 143 9.18 -16.25 -5.81
N LEU A 144 8.15 -15.49 -6.16
CA LEU A 144 6.98 -15.99 -6.91
C LEU A 144 7.33 -16.30 -8.37
N ASN A 145 8.14 -15.44 -9.00
CA ASN A 145 8.58 -15.65 -10.38
C ASN A 145 9.41 -16.94 -10.52
N SER A 146 10.15 -17.33 -9.48
CA SER A 146 10.89 -18.61 -9.44
C SER A 146 9.97 -19.84 -9.37
N LEU A 147 8.70 -19.64 -9.00
CA LEU A 147 7.65 -20.66 -8.94
C LEU A 147 6.70 -20.57 -10.16
N GLU A 148 7.08 -19.82 -11.19
CA GLU A 148 6.24 -19.57 -12.38
C GLU A 148 4.89 -18.89 -12.06
N ILE A 149 4.84 -18.13 -10.96
CA ILE A 149 3.72 -17.29 -10.57
C ILE A 149 4.10 -15.84 -10.86
N THR A 150 3.44 -15.24 -11.84
CA THR A 150 3.78 -13.93 -12.39
C THR A 150 2.59 -12.96 -12.34
N SER A 151 2.88 -11.67 -12.48
CA SER A 151 1.84 -10.64 -12.54
C SER A 151 0.82 -10.96 -13.66
N GLY A 152 -0.47 -10.98 -13.31
CA GLY A 152 -1.58 -11.38 -14.18
C GLY A 152 -2.20 -12.73 -13.82
N ASP A 153 -1.49 -13.56 -13.06
CA ASP A 153 -2.00 -14.88 -12.65
C ASP A 153 -3.11 -14.75 -11.59
N LEU A 154 -4.09 -15.65 -11.66
CA LEU A 154 -5.09 -15.81 -10.62
C LEU A 154 -4.53 -16.65 -9.48
N VAL A 155 -4.53 -16.09 -8.28
CA VAL A 155 -3.92 -16.70 -7.11
C VAL A 155 -4.90 -16.79 -5.96
N GLY A 156 -4.79 -17.86 -5.19
CA GLY A 156 -5.44 -18.02 -3.90
C GLY A 156 -4.46 -17.80 -2.76
N TYR A 157 -4.94 -17.22 -1.67
CA TYR A 157 -4.10 -16.85 -0.52
C TYR A 157 -4.72 -17.24 0.82
N THR A 158 -3.90 -17.31 1.87
CA THR A 158 -4.36 -17.69 3.22
C THR A 158 -5.27 -16.63 3.86
N PRO A 159 -6.25 -17.01 4.69
CA PRO A 159 -7.06 -16.06 5.44
C PRO A 159 -6.22 -15.15 6.35
N ASN A 160 -6.63 -13.89 6.50
CA ASN A 160 -6.00 -12.86 7.36
C ASN A 160 -4.61 -12.39 6.89
N SER A 161 -4.21 -12.70 5.66
CA SER A 161 -2.99 -12.15 5.04
C SER A 161 -3.24 -10.80 4.33
N GLU A 162 -4.50 -10.35 4.27
CA GLU A 162 -4.92 -9.22 3.43
C GLU A 162 -4.62 -7.86 4.08
N TRP A 163 -3.44 -7.29 3.78
CA TRP A 163 -3.18 -5.90 4.15
C TRP A 163 -3.62 -4.94 3.04
N GLU A 164 -4.66 -4.16 3.29
CA GLU A 164 -5.24 -3.26 2.29
C GLU A 164 -4.39 -2.00 2.02
N PHE A 165 -4.07 -1.76 0.75
CA PHE A 165 -3.46 -0.55 0.22
C PHE A 165 -4.33 0.07 -0.88
N LEU A 166 -4.37 1.40 -0.93
CA LEU A 166 -4.98 2.15 -2.02
C LEU A 166 -3.87 2.79 -2.84
N ILE A 167 -3.66 2.31 -4.06
CA ILE A 167 -2.55 2.70 -4.94
C ILE A 167 -3.15 3.07 -6.29
N GLU A 168 -2.94 4.32 -6.71
CA GLU A 168 -3.47 4.83 -7.98
C GLU A 168 -5.00 4.64 -8.14
N GLY A 169 -5.73 4.68 -7.03
CA GLY A 169 -7.18 4.49 -7.01
C GLY A 169 -7.64 3.03 -7.03
N GLN A 170 -6.71 2.08 -7.12
CA GLN A 170 -6.97 0.65 -7.03
C GLN A 170 -6.73 0.15 -5.60
N ARG A 171 -7.62 -0.72 -5.12
CA ARG A 171 -7.44 -1.41 -3.84
C ARG A 171 -6.68 -2.70 -4.09
N LEU A 172 -5.56 -2.85 -3.41
CA LEU A 172 -4.67 -3.99 -3.50
C LEU A 172 -4.41 -4.54 -2.10
N TYR A 173 -4.24 -5.86 -2.01
CA TYR A 173 -3.79 -6.53 -0.80
C TYR A 173 -2.32 -6.82 -0.89
N CYS A 174 -1.54 -6.28 0.05
CA CYS A 174 -0.17 -6.70 0.25
C CYS A 174 -0.15 -7.94 1.13
N MET A 175 0.58 -8.96 0.71
CA MET A 175 0.87 -10.16 1.50
C MET A 175 2.30 -10.62 1.23
N LYS A 176 2.76 -11.68 1.90
CA LYS A 176 4.06 -12.31 1.60
C LYS A 176 3.88 -13.39 0.55
N SER A 177 4.96 -13.73 -0.16
CA SER A 177 4.96 -14.86 -1.12
C SER A 177 4.45 -16.16 -0.50
N ASN A 178 4.82 -16.43 0.76
CA ASN A 178 4.40 -17.64 1.48
C ASN A 178 2.89 -17.70 1.77
N ASP A 179 2.18 -16.57 1.69
CA ASP A 179 0.74 -16.53 1.90
C ASP A 179 -0.02 -16.92 0.63
N ILE A 180 0.65 -16.99 -0.52
CA ILE A 180 0.09 -17.50 -1.79
C ILE A 180 0.16 -19.02 -1.77
N VAL A 181 -1.00 -19.68 -1.86
CA VAL A 181 -1.12 -21.14 -1.68
C VAL A 181 -1.47 -21.89 -2.96
N ILE A 182 -2.07 -21.23 -3.95
CA ILE A 182 -2.50 -21.87 -5.20
C ILE A 182 -2.48 -20.87 -6.35
N LYS A 183 -2.07 -21.34 -7.52
CA LYS A 183 -2.28 -20.68 -8.81
C LYS A 183 -3.42 -21.38 -9.52
N TYR A 184 -4.40 -20.62 -9.97
CA TYR A 184 -5.53 -21.09 -10.75
C TYR A 184 -5.28 -20.87 -12.24
N GLU A 185 -5.94 -21.65 -13.09
CA GLU A 185 -5.99 -21.37 -14.53
C GLU A 185 -6.89 -20.16 -14.79
N TYR A 186 -6.35 -19.12 -15.40
CA TYR A 186 -7.09 -17.92 -15.74
C TYR A 186 -7.96 -18.18 -16.99
N GLN A 187 -9.25 -18.46 -16.78
CA GLN A 187 -10.18 -18.77 -17.87
C GLN A 187 -10.78 -17.51 -18.53
N GLY A 188 -10.36 -16.31 -18.12
CA GLY A 188 -10.77 -15.03 -18.72
C GLY A 188 -12.19 -14.56 -18.35
N ASN A 189 -12.90 -15.31 -17.51
CA ASN A 189 -14.23 -14.95 -17.00
C ASN A 189 -14.17 -14.15 -15.67
N GLU A 190 -12.99 -13.98 -15.07
CA GLU A 190 -12.80 -13.23 -13.83
C GLU A 190 -12.68 -11.73 -14.10
N LYS A 191 -13.45 -10.92 -13.34
CA LYS A 191 -13.38 -9.46 -13.39
C LYS A 191 -12.67 -8.93 -12.14
N GLU A 192 -11.62 -8.15 -12.36
CA GLU A 192 -10.92 -7.44 -11.29
C GLU A 192 -11.84 -6.45 -10.58
N TYR A 193 -11.77 -6.41 -9.26
CA TYR A 193 -12.54 -5.48 -8.44
C TYR A 193 -11.80 -4.14 -8.33
N ASN A 194 -12.33 -3.08 -8.96
CA ASN A 194 -11.76 -1.74 -8.84
C ASN A 194 -12.72 -0.80 -8.08
N PRO A 195 -12.41 -0.36 -6.83
CA PRO A 195 -13.26 0.49 -6.00
C PRO A 195 -13.73 1.80 -6.64
N SER A 196 -13.11 2.27 -7.74
CA SER A 196 -13.58 3.43 -8.49
C SER A 196 -15.01 3.30 -9.02
N TRP A 197 -15.52 2.08 -9.22
CA TRP A 197 -16.92 1.78 -9.58
C TRP A 197 -17.96 2.31 -8.58
N ALA A 198 -17.59 2.47 -7.30
CA ALA A 198 -18.43 3.03 -6.25
C ALA A 198 -18.53 4.58 -6.29
N ARG A 199 -17.88 5.24 -7.25
CA ARG A 199 -17.98 6.70 -7.46
C ARG A 199 -19.15 7.09 -8.38
N SER A 200 -20.00 6.14 -8.75
CA SER A 200 -21.21 6.37 -9.53
C SER A 200 -22.41 6.41 -8.58
N GLY A 201 -22.86 7.62 -8.25
CA GLY A 201 -24.02 7.90 -7.39
C GLY A 201 -24.06 9.34 -6.93
#